data_AF-A0A842LCA5-F1
#
_entry.id   AF-A0A842LCA5-F1
#
_cell.length_a   1.000
_cell.length_b   1.000
_cell.length_c   1.000
_cell.angle_alpha   90.00
_cell.angle_beta   90.00
_cell.angle_gamma   90.00
#
_symmetry.space_group_name_H-M   'P 1'
#
loop_
_entity.id
_entity.type
_entity.pdbx_description
1 polymer ?
#
loop_
_entity_poly.entity_id
_entity_poly.type
_entity_poly.pdbx_seq_one_letter_code
_entity_poly.pdbx_strand_id
1 'polypeptide(L)'
;MKVGDYAKYKNTGTIGKILDIKVEDDVTWALLDTYNLYYDITALEEAEPGEYRVVADKEKGLEEQLEELEKMKQTLEEVEKAISRITPSGT
;
A
#
# COMPACT_ATOMS: atom_id res chain seq x y z
N MET A 1 3.96 11.13 19.24
CA MET A 1 3.04 10.05 18.84
C MET A 1 2.37 9.40 20.04
N LYS A 2 1.06 9.19 20.01
CA LYS A 2 0.30 8.48 21.06
C LYS A 2 -0.75 7.57 20.41
N VAL A 3 -1.31 6.63 21.16
CA VAL A 3 -2.45 5.83 20.68
C VAL A 3 -3.61 6.76 20.31
N GLY A 4 -4.15 6.58 19.11
CA GLY A 4 -5.17 7.44 18.50
C GLY A 4 -4.64 8.52 17.57
N ASP A 5 -3.33 8.74 17.54
CA ASP A 5 -2.63 9.67 16.65
C ASP A 5 -2.43 9.05 15.25
N TYR A 6 -2.11 9.88 14.25
CA TYR A 6 -1.85 9.41 12.89
C TYR A 6 -0.34 9.33 12.64
N ALA A 7 0.09 8.26 12.00
CA ALA A 7 1.49 8.04 11.66
C ALA A 7 1.63 7.69 10.18
N LYS A 8 2.58 8.35 9.53
CA LYS A 8 2.97 8.10 8.14
C LYS A 8 4.18 7.18 8.12
N TYR A 9 4.04 6.03 7.48
CA TYR A 9 5.15 5.14 7.20
C TYR A 9 6.04 5.76 6.11
N LYS A 10 7.30 6.05 6.44
CA LYS A 10 8.20 6.80 5.54
C LYS A 10 8.52 6.04 4.25
N ASN A 11 8.44 4.71 4.28
CA ASN A 11 8.91 3.88 3.18
C ASN A 11 7.91 3.81 2.02
N THR A 12 6.62 3.65 2.32
CA THR A 12 5.54 3.62 1.31
C THR A 12 4.74 4.91 1.25
N GLY A 13 4.93 5.81 2.23
CA GLY A 13 4.11 7.00 2.39
C GLY A 13 2.76 6.71 3.06
N THR A 14 2.50 5.48 3.51
CA THR A 14 1.18 5.09 4.00
C THR A 14 0.85 5.74 5.32
N ILE A 15 -0.29 6.43 5.42
CA ILE A 15 -0.73 6.98 6.71
C ILE A 15 -1.75 6.04 7.35
N GLY A 16 -1.46 5.64 8.58
CA GLY A 16 -2.35 4.84 9.41
C GLY A 16 -2.63 5.48 10.75
N LYS A 17 -3.75 5.10 11.35
CA LYS A 17 -4.06 5.46 12.73
C LYS A 17 -3.38 4.50 13.68
N ILE A 18 -2.73 5.02 14.72
CA ILE A 18 -2.10 4.20 15.76
C ILE A 18 -3.19 3.63 16.67
N LEU A 19 -3.36 2.30 16.67
CA LEU A 19 -4.28 1.57 17.53
C LEU A 19 -3.65 1.21 18.87
N ASP A 20 -2.35 0.92 18.87
CA ASP A 20 -1.61 0.47 20.04
C ASP A 20 -0.13 0.82 19.91
N ILE A 21 0.56 1.02 21.04
CA ILE A 21 2.02 1.24 21.06
C ILE A 21 2.62 0.30 22.09
N LYS A 22 3.56 -0.52 21.65
CA LYS A 22 4.33 -1.42 22.51
C LYS A 22 5.81 -1.08 22.45
N VAL A 23 6.54 -1.34 23.51
CA VAL A 23 8.01 -1.20 23.54
C VAL A 23 8.59 -2.59 23.76
N GLU A 24 9.37 -3.08 22.81
CA GLU A 24 10.06 -4.37 22.86
C GLU A 24 11.51 -4.17 22.40
N ASP A 25 12.47 -4.72 23.15
CA ASP A 25 13.90 -4.69 22.77
C ASP A 25 14.49 -3.27 22.56
N ASP A 26 14.08 -2.31 23.40
CA ASP A 26 14.42 -0.87 23.27
C ASP A 26 13.83 -0.20 22.01
N VAL A 27 13.07 -0.97 21.23
CA VAL A 27 12.38 -0.51 20.02
C VAL A 27 10.91 -0.25 20.34
N THR A 28 10.41 0.91 19.95
CA THR A 28 8.99 1.24 20.10
C THR A 28 8.26 0.86 18.81
N TRP A 29 7.25 0.02 18.93
CA TRP A 29 6.42 -0.44 17.83
C TRP A 29 5.01 0.17 17.95
N ALA A 30 4.49 0.68 16.85
CA ALA A 30 3.13 1.19 16.75
C ALA A 30 2.29 0.28 15.84
N LEU A 31 1.11 -0.12 16.30
CA LEU A 31 0.12 -0.86 15.52
C LEU A 31 -0.69 0.12 14.68
N LEU A 32 -0.64 -0.02 13.35
CA LEU A 32 -1.43 0.81 12.44
C LEU A 32 -2.74 0.12 12.04
N ASP A 33 -3.85 0.87 12.01
CA ASP A 33 -5.18 0.42 11.59
C ASP A 33 -5.22 -0.02 10.11
N THR A 34 -4.47 0.66 9.23
CA THR A 34 -4.51 0.43 7.77
C THR A 34 -4.20 -1.01 7.38
N TYR A 35 -3.20 -1.63 8.03
CA TYR A 35 -2.76 -3.00 7.72
C TYR A 35 -2.79 -3.93 8.93
N ASN A 36 -3.24 -3.43 10.09
CA ASN A 36 -3.24 -4.15 11.37
C ASN A 36 -1.87 -4.80 11.70
N LEU A 37 -0.79 -4.11 11.33
CA LEU A 37 0.60 -4.54 11.48
C LEU A 37 1.36 -3.59 12.42
N TYR A 38 2.28 -4.18 13.19
CA TYR A 38 3.20 -3.42 14.04
C TYR A 38 4.36 -2.90 13.20
N TYR A 39 4.50 -1.58 13.16
CA TYR A 39 5.63 -0.91 12.53
C TYR A 39 6.52 -0.29 13.58
N ASP A 40 7.81 -0.32 13.31
CA ASP A 40 8.80 0.38 14.11
C ASP A 40 8.57 1.90 14.06
N ILE A 41 8.54 2.56 15.21
CA ILE A 41 8.29 4.01 15.32
C ILE A 41 9.35 4.83 14.61
N THR A 42 10.59 4.33 14.53
CA THR A 42 11.69 5.01 13.85
C THR A 42 11.48 5.07 12.34
N ALA A 43 10.73 4.12 11.78
CA ALA A 43 10.28 4.12 10.40
C ALA A 43 8.95 4.87 10.18
N LEU A 44 8.32 5.35 11.26
CA LEU A 44 7.09 6.16 11.24
C LEU A 44 7.42 7.64 11.41
N GLU A 45 6.56 8.50 10.86
CA GLU A 45 6.64 9.95 10.94
C GLU A 45 5.31 10.48 11.47
N GLU A 46 5.37 11.49 12.36
CA GLU A 46 4.17 12.06 12.96
C GLU A 46 3.36 12.75 11.86
N ALA A 47 2.12 12.33 11.67
CA ALA A 47 1.25 12.89 10.66
C ALA A 47 0.11 13.62 11.34
N GLU A 48 -0.16 14.85 10.91
CA GLU A 48 -1.36 15.56 11.37
C GLU A 48 -2.62 15.01 10.67
N PRO A 49 -3.79 15.11 11.30
CA PRO A 49 -5.06 14.66 10.72
C PRO A 49 -5.39 15.36 9.38
N GLY A 50 -4.83 16.55 9.12
CA GLY A 50 -4.94 17.24 7.83
C GLY A 50 -4.17 16.56 6.69
N GLU A 51 -2.99 15.98 6.99
CA GLU A 51 -2.15 15.25 6.03
C GLU A 51 -2.72 13.85 5.74
N TYR A 52 -3.37 13.22 6.73
CA TYR A 52 -4.04 11.92 6.57
C TYR A 52 -5.02 11.91 5.38
N ARG A 53 -5.84 12.95 5.26
CA ARG A 53 -6.88 13.03 4.23
C ARG A 53 -6.33 13.20 2.82
N VAL A 54 -5.16 13.84 2.66
CA VAL A 54 -4.55 14.06 1.35
C VAL A 54 -3.80 12.82 0.88
N VAL A 55 -3.16 12.10 1.80
CA VAL A 55 -2.37 10.92 1.45
C VAL A 55 -3.22 9.65 1.34
N ALA A 56 -4.23 9.47 2.20
CA ALA A 56 -5.16 8.34 2.08
C ALA A 56 -5.94 8.36 0.75
N ASP A 57 -6.30 9.54 0.26
CA ASP A 57 -6.97 9.71 -1.05
C ASP A 57 -6.03 9.35 -2.22
N LYS A 58 -4.74 9.70 -2.09
CA LYS A 58 -3.69 9.31 -3.05
C LYS A 58 -3.39 7.82 -3.06
N GLU A 59 -3.32 7.18 -1.89
CA GLU A 59 -3.04 5.74 -1.80
C GLU A 59 -4.17 4.91 -2.39
N LYS A 60 -5.42 5.25 -2.07
CA LYS A 60 -6.58 4.59 -2.68
C LYS A 60 -6.56 4.72 -4.20
N GLY A 61 -6.21 5.91 -4.71
CA GLY A 61 -6.02 6.13 -6.13
C GLY A 61 -4.86 5.35 -6.74
N LEU A 62 -3.81 5.04 -5.97
CA LEU A 62 -2.64 4.28 -6.44
C LEU A 62 -2.91 2.77 -6.46
N GLU A 63 -3.61 2.25 -5.45
CA GLU A 63 -4.11 0.87 -5.42
C GLU A 63 -5.10 0.60 -6.57
N GLU A 64 -6.05 1.51 -6.81
CA GLU A 64 -6.98 1.39 -7.96
C GLU A 64 -6.20 1.37 -9.29
N GLN A 65 -5.20 2.24 -9.46
CA GLN A 65 -4.36 2.27 -10.66
C GLN A 65 -3.52 1.00 -10.84
N LEU A 66 -2.99 0.42 -9.76
CA LEU A 66 -2.23 -0.83 -9.82
C LEU A 66 -3.12 -2.00 -10.23
N GLU A 67 -4.33 -2.10 -9.66
CA GLU A 67 -5.28 -3.14 -10.00
C GLU A 67 -5.75 -3.03 -11.47
N GLU A 68 -5.97 -1.81 -11.97
CA GLU A 68 -6.25 -1.58 -13.39
C GLU A 68 -5.08 -2.04 -14.29
N LEU A 69 -3.85 -1.76 -13.90
CA LEU A 69 -2.64 -2.18 -14.64
C LEU A 69 -2.49 -3.70 -14.69
N GLU A 70 -2.78 -4.40 -13.60
CA GLU A 70 -2.77 -5.87 -13.54
C GLU A 70 -3.85 -6.48 -14.45
N LYS A 71 -5.08 -5.95 -14.42
CA LYS A 71 -6.17 -6.38 -15.32
C LYS A 71 -5.80 -6.15 -16.79
N MET A 72 -5.14 -5.04 -17.10
CA MET A 72 -4.70 -4.71 -18.45
C MET A 72 -3.64 -5.70 -18.95
N LYS A 73 -2.66 -6.06 -18.10
CA LYS A 73 -1.65 -7.10 -18.40
C LYS A 73 -2.28 -8.46 -18.65
N GLN A 74 -3.26 -8.85 -17.84
CA GLN A 74 -3.94 -10.14 -17.99
C GLN A 74 -4.71 -10.20 -19.32
N THR A 75 -5.39 -9.11 -19.68
CA THR A 75 -6.11 -8.99 -20.95
C THR A 75 -5.16 -9.06 -22.15
N LEU A 76 -4.00 -8.40 -22.06
CA LEU A 76 -2.95 -8.47 -23.09
C LEU A 76 -2.44 -9.90 -23.26
N GLU A 77 -2.15 -10.62 -22.17
CA GLU A 77 -1.69 -12.01 -22.24
C GLU A 77 -2.75 -12.94 -22.88
N GLU A 78 -4.03 -12.73 -22.58
CA GLU A 78 -5.12 -13.48 -23.23
C GLU A 78 -5.22 -13.19 -24.73
N VAL A 79 -5.06 -11.93 -25.13
CA VAL A 79 -5.05 -11.53 -26.55
C VAL A 79 -3.83 -12.11 -27.27
N GLU A 80 -2.64 -12.10 -26.65
CA GLU A 80 -1.42 -12.71 -27.21
C GLU A 80 -1.59 -14.23 -27.39
N LYS A 81 -2.17 -14.93 -26.41
CA LYS A 81 -2.49 -16.36 -26.52
C LYS A 81 -3.53 -16.63 -27.62
N ALA A 82 -4.51 -15.75 -27.80
CA ALA A 82 -5.50 -15.86 -28.86
C ALA A 82 -4.87 -15.67 -30.24
N ILE A 83 -4.02 -14.67 -30.43
CA ILE A 83 -3.31 -14.40 -31.69
C ILE A 83 -2.37 -15.56 -32.03
N SER A 84 -1.63 -16.09 -31.05
CA SER A 84 -0.73 -17.24 -31.23
C SER A 84 -1.47 -18.53 -31.63
N ARG A 85 -2.73 -18.71 -31.22
CA ARG A 85 -3.57 -19.84 -31.65
C ARG A 85 -4.15 -19.67 -33.06
N ILE A 86 -4.28 -18.43 -33.54
CA ILE A 86 -4.89 -18.12 -34.84
C ILE A 86 -3.84 -18.11 -35.96
N THR A 87 -2.57 -17.81 -35.66
CA THR A 87 -1.45 -17.97 -36.61
C THR A 87 -0.53 -19.13 -36.20
N PRO A 88 -0.72 -20.35 -36.75
CA PRO A 88 0.33 -21.36 -36.70
C PRO A 88 1.51 -20.86 -37.53
N SER A 89 2.67 -20.67 -36.90
CA SER A 89 3.93 -20.61 -37.62
C SER A 89 4.09 -21.91 -38.41
N GLY A 90 4.03 -21.84 -39.74
CA GLY A 90 4.44 -22.92 -40.63
C GLY A 90 3.45 -23.21 -41.76
N THR A 91 3.59 -22.53 -42.90
CA THR A 91 4.24 -23.05 -44.12
C THR A 91 4.63 -21.87 -45.00
#